data_AF-A0A517N229-F1
#
_entry.id   AF-A0A517N229-F1
#
_cell.length_a   1.000
_cell.length_b   1.000
_cell.length_c   1.000
_cell.angle_alpha   90.00
_cell.angle_beta   90.00
_cell.angle_gamma   90.00
#
_symmetry.space_group_name_H-M   'P 1'
#
loop_
_entity.id
_entity.type
_entity.pdbx_description
1 polymer ?
#
loop_
_entity_poly.entity_id
_entity_poly.type
_entity_poly.pdbx_seq_one_letter_code
_entity_poly.pdbx_strand_id
1 'polypeptide(L)'
;MRSIASSFLSISCFLYVAILSAICTAQSVRLPADLNPGDEYRLAFVTAGMRDATSSNIADYNTFVRNEANAPSSIVRGLATEWFALASTSDVDAIENTGTDPTPDGDTGVPIYLVDGMTRVADHYDHLWGTYRVGLHAPLDFTQYGIALNGSNNVWTGIGSNGVALSDQLGTNTPWLGMSRVRTGRWLGNRNTTSSSQINSLYGISSVLIAVPEPSTASLLCAGVFVLLRRRTDTARRVPLLVYRR
;
A
#
# COMPACT_ATOMS: atom_id res chain seq x y z
N MET A 1 19.54 46.85 27.72
CA MET A 1 19.93 45.42 27.77
C MET A 1 18.73 44.45 27.80
N ARG A 2 17.55 44.78 27.23
CA ARG A 2 16.37 43.88 27.16
C ARG A 2 16.08 43.28 25.78
N SER A 3 16.86 43.65 24.75
CA SER A 3 16.62 43.27 23.34
C SER A 3 17.30 41.95 22.91
N ILE A 4 18.30 41.51 23.66
CA ILE A 4 19.13 40.36 23.27
C ILE A 4 18.47 39.03 23.68
N ALA A 5 17.76 38.99 24.81
CA ALA A 5 17.13 37.77 25.34
C ALA A 5 15.96 37.24 24.48
N SER A 6 15.19 38.13 23.82
CA SER A 6 14.07 37.72 22.95
C SER A 6 14.54 37.12 21.62
N SER A 7 15.72 37.51 21.15
CA SER A 7 16.30 37.02 19.89
C SER A 7 16.88 35.61 20.05
N PHE A 8 17.48 35.31 21.20
CA PHE A 8 17.98 33.95 21.49
C PHE A 8 16.87 32.93 21.74
N LEU A 9 15.76 33.34 22.36
CA LEU A 9 14.61 32.47 22.59
C LEU A 9 13.88 32.11 21.29
N SER A 10 13.81 33.05 20.34
CA SER A 10 13.19 32.82 19.03
C SER A 10 14.02 31.87 18.16
N ILE A 11 15.35 32.01 18.14
CA ILE A 11 16.24 31.17 17.33
C ILE A 11 16.26 29.72 17.83
N SER A 12 16.20 29.52 19.15
CA SER A 12 16.14 28.19 19.78
C SER A 12 14.86 27.42 19.40
N CYS A 13 13.71 28.11 19.31
CA CYS A 13 12.44 27.50 18.91
C CYS A 13 12.42 27.10 17.42
N PHE A 14 13.03 27.91 16.53
CA PHE A 14 13.18 27.56 15.11
C PHE A 14 14.10 26.36 14.88
N LEU A 15 15.18 26.24 15.65
CA LEU A 15 16.07 25.07 15.60
C LEU A 15 15.40 23.82 16.17
N TYR A 16 14.60 23.93 17.22
CA TYR A 16 13.88 22.78 17.79
C TYR A 16 12.77 22.25 16.86
N VAL A 17 12.03 23.14 16.18
CA VAL A 17 11.02 22.75 15.18
C VAL A 17 11.67 22.17 13.92
N ALA A 18 12.82 22.71 13.48
CA ALA A 18 13.55 22.21 12.31
C ALA A 18 14.23 20.84 12.55
N ILE A 19 14.68 20.57 13.78
CA ILE A 19 15.33 19.28 14.13
C ILE A 19 14.27 18.18 14.37
N LEU A 20 13.06 18.50 14.86
CA LEU A 20 11.97 17.52 14.91
C LEU A 20 11.42 17.14 13.53
N SER A 21 11.51 18.04 12.53
CA SER A 21 11.12 17.72 11.16
C SER A 21 12.10 16.80 10.41
N ALA A 22 13.24 16.45 11.02
CA ALA A 22 14.31 15.69 10.36
C ALA A 22 14.36 14.19 10.71
N ILE A 23 13.37 13.62 11.40
CA ILE A 23 13.37 12.19 11.76
C ILE A 23 12.03 11.53 11.39
N CYS A 24 11.73 11.47 10.11
CA CYS A 24 11.04 10.33 9.51
C CYS A 24 11.04 10.55 7.98
N THR A 25 11.99 9.96 7.26
CA THR A 25 11.70 9.64 5.85
C THR A 25 10.82 8.39 5.87
N ALA A 26 9.58 8.53 6.35
CA ALA A 26 8.54 7.64 5.90
C ALA A 26 8.40 7.95 4.41
N GLN A 27 8.89 7.05 3.56
CA GLN A 27 8.48 7.03 2.17
C GLN A 27 6.97 6.77 2.23
N SER A 28 6.18 7.84 2.27
CA SER A 28 4.73 7.73 2.23
C SER A 28 4.40 7.08 0.92
N VAL A 29 3.73 5.93 0.96
CA VAL A 29 2.99 5.44 -0.22
C VAL A 29 2.16 6.62 -0.70
N ARG A 30 2.41 7.07 -1.92
CA ARG A 30 1.70 8.21 -2.49
C ARG A 30 0.23 7.79 -2.60
N LEU A 31 -0.67 8.67 -2.17
CA LEU A 31 -2.10 8.40 -2.35
C LEU A 31 -2.39 8.27 -3.85
N PRO A 32 -3.22 7.31 -4.27
CA PRO A 32 -3.72 7.28 -5.62
C PRO A 32 -4.43 8.60 -5.95
N ALA A 33 -4.17 9.14 -7.14
CA ALA A 33 -4.63 10.48 -7.53
C ALA A 33 -6.16 10.61 -7.61
N ASP A 34 -6.86 9.48 -7.64
CA ASP A 34 -8.30 9.35 -7.72
C ASP A 34 -8.98 9.03 -6.38
N LEU A 35 -8.22 8.90 -5.29
CA LEU A 35 -8.76 8.75 -3.93
C LEU A 35 -8.80 10.09 -3.19
N ASN A 36 -9.93 10.38 -2.59
CA ASN A 36 -10.09 11.45 -1.63
C ASN A 36 -9.65 10.98 -0.23
N PRO A 37 -9.26 11.92 0.65
CA PRO A 37 -9.05 11.59 2.05
C PRO A 37 -10.29 10.94 2.67
N GLY A 38 -10.10 9.80 3.34
CA GLY A 38 -11.15 8.97 3.91
C GLY A 38 -11.61 7.81 3.01
N ASP A 39 -11.24 7.80 1.73
CA ASP A 39 -11.60 6.70 0.84
C ASP A 39 -10.85 5.42 1.23
N GLU A 40 -11.53 4.28 1.05
CA GLU A 40 -10.97 2.96 1.35
C GLU A 40 -10.30 2.36 0.12
N TYR A 41 -9.19 1.64 0.33
CA TYR A 41 -8.47 0.96 -0.74
C TYR A 41 -7.62 -0.20 -0.22
N ARG A 42 -7.05 -0.99 -1.13
CA ARG A 42 -6.04 -2.01 -0.81
C ARG A 42 -4.80 -1.85 -1.66
N LEU A 43 -3.67 -2.33 -1.14
CA LEU A 43 -2.41 -2.44 -1.86
C LEU A 43 -2.10 -3.91 -2.14
N ALA A 44 -1.51 -4.18 -3.30
CA ALA A 44 -1.08 -5.50 -3.70
C ALA A 44 0.32 -5.49 -4.35
N PHE A 45 1.06 -6.57 -4.18
CA PHE A 45 2.39 -6.76 -4.75
C PHE A 45 2.68 -8.24 -5.01
N VAL A 46 3.79 -8.51 -5.70
CA VAL A 46 4.38 -9.84 -5.85
C VAL A 46 5.66 -9.92 -5.03
N THR A 47 5.84 -10.93 -4.18
CA THR A 47 7.02 -11.02 -3.31
C THR A 47 8.31 -11.11 -4.12
N ALA A 48 9.32 -10.32 -3.75
CA ALA A 48 10.67 -10.48 -4.30
C ALA A 48 11.31 -11.79 -3.80
N GLY A 49 11.09 -12.13 -2.53
CA GLY A 49 11.41 -13.44 -1.99
C GLY A 49 10.56 -14.54 -2.61
N MET A 50 11.12 -15.75 -2.62
CA MET A 50 10.47 -16.95 -3.14
C MET A 50 10.41 -18.02 -2.07
N ARG A 51 9.40 -18.89 -2.15
CA ARG A 51 9.28 -20.05 -1.29
C ARG A 51 8.63 -21.22 -2.01
N ASP A 52 8.73 -22.40 -1.39
CA ASP A 52 7.98 -23.57 -1.81
C ASP A 52 6.49 -23.45 -1.43
N ALA A 53 5.69 -24.34 -2.03
CA ALA A 53 4.26 -24.48 -1.86
C ALA A 53 3.87 -25.80 -1.16
N THR A 54 4.74 -26.31 -0.28
CA THR A 54 4.55 -27.63 0.36
C THR A 54 3.61 -27.61 1.55
N SER A 55 3.36 -26.45 2.16
CA SER A 55 2.47 -26.33 3.32
C SER A 55 1.00 -26.35 2.90
N SER A 56 0.17 -27.10 3.63
CA SER A 56 -1.28 -27.06 3.53
C SER A 56 -1.93 -25.97 4.40
N ASN A 57 -1.15 -25.25 5.22
CA ASN A 57 -1.65 -24.22 6.12
C ASN A 57 -1.52 -22.82 5.50
N ILE A 58 -2.65 -22.13 5.30
CA ILE A 58 -2.67 -20.78 4.72
C ILE A 58 -1.88 -19.76 5.54
N ALA A 59 -1.82 -19.95 6.87
CA ALA A 59 -1.12 -19.06 7.79
C ALA A 59 0.39 -19.00 7.51
N ASP A 60 0.99 -20.06 6.97
CA ASP A 60 2.40 -20.05 6.61
C ASP A 60 2.65 -19.10 5.45
N TYR A 61 1.76 -19.08 4.45
CA TYR A 61 1.86 -18.19 3.28
C TYR A 61 1.59 -16.74 3.68
N ASN A 62 0.60 -16.50 4.53
CA ASN A 62 0.36 -15.17 5.10
C ASN A 62 1.56 -14.67 5.91
N THR A 63 2.17 -15.55 6.71
CA THR A 63 3.38 -15.20 7.48
C THR A 63 4.54 -14.84 6.56
N PHE A 64 4.74 -15.59 5.48
CA PHE A 64 5.75 -15.26 4.48
C PHE A 64 5.50 -13.90 3.82
N VAL A 65 4.29 -13.64 3.31
CA VAL A 65 3.93 -12.36 2.68
C VAL A 65 4.06 -11.20 3.68
N ARG A 66 3.64 -11.39 4.93
CA ARG A 66 3.80 -10.39 6.00
C ARG A 66 5.27 -10.10 6.29
N ASN A 67 6.13 -11.12 6.27
CA ASN A 67 7.56 -10.93 6.46
C ASN A 67 8.19 -10.16 5.31
N GLU A 68 7.79 -10.45 4.06
CA GLU A 68 8.23 -9.70 2.88
C GLU A 68 7.78 -8.23 2.95
N ALA A 69 6.52 -7.97 3.29
CA ALA A 69 6.00 -6.61 3.45
C ALA A 69 6.71 -5.83 4.56
N ASN A 70 7.18 -6.51 5.61
CA ASN A 70 7.93 -5.91 6.73
C ASN A 70 9.46 -5.96 6.55
N ALA A 71 9.95 -6.46 5.42
CA ALA A 71 11.38 -6.58 5.16
C ALA A 71 12.06 -5.21 5.18
N PRO A 72 13.35 -5.14 5.56
CA PRO A 72 14.13 -3.91 5.43
C PRO A 72 14.04 -3.36 4.00
N SER A 73 13.82 -2.05 3.87
CA SER A 73 13.65 -1.34 2.59
C SER A 73 12.33 -1.57 1.84
N SER A 74 11.41 -2.40 2.34
CA SER A 74 10.05 -2.47 1.79
C SER A 74 9.38 -1.09 1.89
N ILE A 75 8.78 -0.62 0.79
CA ILE A 75 8.14 0.71 0.72
C ILE A 75 6.79 0.74 1.45
N VAL A 76 6.27 -0.45 1.78
CA VAL A 76 5.02 -0.62 2.54
C VAL A 76 5.27 -0.98 4.01
N ARG A 77 6.54 -1.03 4.43
CA ARG A 77 6.90 -1.31 5.82
C ARG A 77 6.39 -0.20 6.74
N GLY A 78 5.74 -0.58 7.83
CA GLY A 78 5.24 0.35 8.83
C GLY A 78 3.85 0.91 8.54
N LEU A 79 3.20 0.53 7.43
CA LEU A 79 1.76 0.73 7.27
C LEU A 79 1.02 -0.07 8.35
N ALA A 80 0.07 0.57 9.03
CA ALA A 80 -0.78 -0.05 10.04
C ALA A 80 -1.84 -0.95 9.37
N THR A 81 -1.39 -2.06 8.78
CA THR A 81 -2.22 -3.00 8.02
C THR A 81 -1.73 -4.42 8.21
N GLU A 82 -2.62 -5.37 7.98
CA GLU A 82 -2.24 -6.77 7.80
C GLU A 82 -1.98 -7.07 6.33
N TRP A 83 -1.25 -8.15 6.08
CA TRP A 83 -0.91 -8.63 4.76
C TRP A 83 -1.23 -10.12 4.65
N PHE A 84 -1.86 -10.49 3.55
CA PHE A 84 -2.35 -11.82 3.27
C PHE A 84 -1.83 -12.28 1.90
N ALA A 85 -1.58 -13.58 1.77
CA ALA A 85 -1.30 -14.17 0.48
C ALA A 85 -2.59 -14.24 -0.35
N LEU A 86 -2.53 -13.84 -1.62
CA LEU A 86 -3.57 -14.16 -2.61
C LEU A 86 -3.38 -15.61 -3.06
N ALA A 87 -3.75 -16.53 -2.18
CA ALA A 87 -3.56 -17.95 -2.37
C ALA A 87 -4.64 -18.77 -1.67
N SER A 88 -4.79 -20.03 -2.08
CA SER A 88 -5.69 -20.99 -1.46
C SER A 88 -4.96 -22.26 -1.03
N THR A 89 -5.40 -22.84 0.09
CA THR A 89 -5.05 -24.19 0.53
C THR A 89 -6.29 -25.08 0.50
N SER A 90 -6.17 -26.35 0.92
CA SER A 90 -7.32 -27.27 0.97
C SER A 90 -8.46 -26.77 1.87
N ASP A 91 -8.13 -25.97 2.88
CA ASP A 91 -9.05 -25.61 3.95
C ASP A 91 -9.52 -24.16 3.87
N VAL A 92 -8.80 -23.30 3.13
CA VAL A 92 -9.08 -21.86 3.08
C VAL A 92 -8.92 -21.34 1.65
N ASP A 93 -10.01 -20.76 1.14
CA ASP A 93 -10.05 -20.09 -0.15
C ASP A 93 -9.38 -18.71 -0.11
N ALA A 94 -8.93 -18.22 -1.27
CA ALA A 94 -8.26 -16.91 -1.32
C ALA A 94 -9.22 -15.77 -1.01
N ILE A 95 -10.49 -15.89 -1.42
CA ILE A 95 -11.54 -14.92 -1.09
C ILE A 95 -11.75 -14.79 0.43
N GLU A 96 -11.75 -15.92 1.15
CA GLU A 96 -11.89 -15.95 2.61
C GLU A 96 -10.61 -15.42 3.27
N ASN A 97 -9.45 -15.92 2.85
CA ASN A 97 -8.15 -15.55 3.43
C ASN A 97 -7.88 -14.03 3.37
N THR A 98 -8.38 -13.37 2.33
CA THR A 98 -8.12 -11.94 2.09
C THR A 98 -9.32 -11.05 2.42
N GLY A 99 -10.48 -11.64 2.74
CA GLY A 99 -11.74 -10.91 2.93
C GLY A 99 -12.13 -10.13 1.67
N THR A 100 -12.00 -10.74 0.49
CA THR A 100 -12.32 -10.15 -0.81
C THR A 100 -13.44 -10.93 -1.52
N ASP A 101 -14.39 -11.42 -0.74
CA ASP A 101 -15.59 -12.07 -1.26
C ASP A 101 -16.33 -11.09 -2.19
N PRO A 102 -16.52 -11.43 -3.49
CA PRO A 102 -17.21 -10.58 -4.44
C PRO A 102 -18.74 -10.60 -4.27
N THR A 103 -19.30 -11.34 -3.31
CA THR A 103 -20.75 -11.46 -3.15
C THR A 103 -21.37 -10.30 -2.35
N PRO A 104 -22.56 -9.82 -2.74
CA PRO A 104 -23.31 -10.16 -3.95
C PRO A 104 -22.65 -9.59 -5.21
N ASP A 105 -22.87 -10.24 -6.36
CA ASP A 105 -22.36 -9.79 -7.67
C ASP A 105 -22.62 -8.30 -7.89
N GLY A 106 -21.56 -7.53 -8.16
CA GLY A 106 -21.65 -6.08 -8.36
C GLY A 106 -20.33 -5.33 -8.20
N ASP A 107 -20.39 -4.05 -7.87
CA ASP A 107 -19.20 -3.25 -7.52
C ASP A 107 -18.86 -3.44 -6.02
N THR A 108 -18.71 -4.69 -5.57
CA THR A 108 -18.52 -5.02 -4.15
C THR A 108 -17.05 -4.88 -3.73
N GLY A 109 -16.81 -4.08 -2.69
CA GLY A 109 -15.48 -3.91 -2.10
C GLY A 109 -14.85 -2.56 -2.43
N VAL A 110 -13.52 -2.54 -2.44
CA VAL A 110 -12.71 -1.32 -2.55
C VAL A 110 -11.68 -1.48 -3.67
N PRO A 111 -11.21 -0.39 -4.29
CA PRO A 111 -10.21 -0.47 -5.34
C PRO A 111 -8.89 -1.04 -4.82
N ILE A 112 -8.23 -1.82 -5.67
CA ILE A 112 -6.93 -2.43 -5.39
C ILE A 112 -5.88 -1.77 -6.28
N TYR A 113 -4.79 -1.34 -5.66
CA TYR A 113 -3.65 -0.70 -6.33
C TYR A 113 -2.38 -1.51 -6.14
N LEU A 114 -1.40 -1.29 -7.01
CA LEU A 114 -0.03 -1.71 -6.74
C LEU A 114 0.56 -0.90 -5.59
N VAL A 115 1.62 -1.41 -4.98
CA VAL A 115 2.34 -0.74 -3.89
C VAL A 115 3.00 0.59 -4.27
N ASP A 116 3.02 0.95 -5.56
CA ASP A 116 3.37 2.31 -6.00
C ASP A 116 2.32 3.35 -5.58
N GLY A 117 1.14 2.89 -5.15
CA GLY A 117 0.02 3.71 -4.71
C GLY A 117 -0.60 4.52 -5.84
N MET A 118 -0.32 4.23 -7.12
CA MET A 118 -0.83 5.01 -8.26
C MET A 118 -1.46 4.12 -9.32
N THR A 119 -0.96 2.90 -9.47
CA THR A 119 -1.40 2.00 -10.51
C THR A 119 -2.57 1.16 -10.01
N ARG A 120 -3.78 1.47 -10.49
CA ARG A 120 -4.98 0.69 -10.17
C ARG A 120 -4.93 -0.67 -10.88
N VAL A 121 -5.19 -1.73 -10.11
CA VAL A 121 -5.22 -3.13 -10.56
C VAL A 121 -6.66 -3.57 -10.84
N ALA A 122 -7.57 -3.28 -9.91
CA ALA A 122 -8.98 -3.62 -10.01
C ALA A 122 -9.83 -2.55 -9.29
N ASP A 123 -11.06 -2.36 -9.73
CA ASP A 123 -11.98 -1.35 -9.15
C ASP A 123 -12.68 -1.85 -7.88
N HIS A 124 -12.90 -3.17 -7.79
CA HIS A 124 -13.61 -3.85 -6.72
C HIS A 124 -13.29 -5.36 -6.77
N TYR A 125 -13.86 -6.17 -5.86
CA TYR A 125 -13.51 -7.58 -5.70
C TYR A 125 -13.99 -8.46 -6.87
N ASP A 126 -15.15 -8.17 -7.46
CA ASP A 126 -15.61 -8.88 -8.66
C ASP A 126 -14.69 -8.65 -9.86
N HIS A 127 -14.11 -7.44 -10.00
CA HIS A 127 -13.12 -7.18 -11.04
C HIS A 127 -11.82 -7.95 -10.75
N LEU A 128 -11.36 -8.01 -9.49
CA LEU A 128 -10.19 -8.81 -9.12
C LEU A 128 -10.38 -10.29 -9.47
N TRP A 129 -11.49 -10.91 -9.05
CA TRP A 129 -11.70 -12.36 -9.20
C TRP A 129 -12.31 -12.75 -10.55
N GLY A 130 -12.95 -11.81 -11.26
CA GLY A 130 -13.69 -11.99 -12.50
C GLY A 130 -12.86 -11.93 -13.79
N THR A 131 -11.55 -12.16 -13.72
CA THR A 131 -10.61 -11.90 -14.85
C THR A 131 -10.69 -12.84 -16.05
N TYR A 132 -11.58 -13.82 -15.98
CA TYR A 132 -12.02 -14.60 -17.13
C TYR A 132 -13.03 -13.83 -18.01
N ARG A 133 -13.68 -12.80 -17.47
CA ARG A 133 -14.61 -11.90 -18.19
C ARG A 133 -13.96 -10.56 -18.52
N VAL A 134 -13.37 -9.93 -17.51
CA VAL A 134 -12.78 -8.57 -17.61
C VAL A 134 -11.40 -8.61 -16.99
N GLY A 135 -10.35 -8.45 -17.79
CA GLY A 135 -8.98 -8.47 -17.29
C GLY A 135 -8.67 -7.26 -16.41
N LEU A 136 -7.71 -7.42 -15.49
CA LEU A 136 -7.20 -6.37 -14.62
C LEU A 136 -6.82 -5.12 -15.41
N HIS A 137 -6.90 -3.95 -14.78
CA HIS A 137 -6.39 -2.70 -15.35
C HIS A 137 -4.88 -2.78 -15.57
N ALA A 138 -4.16 -3.25 -14.55
CA ALA A 138 -2.73 -3.47 -14.55
C ALA A 138 -2.39 -4.85 -13.96
N PRO A 139 -1.29 -5.49 -14.39
CA PRO A 139 -0.87 -6.74 -13.79
C PRO A 139 -0.28 -6.54 -12.39
N LEU A 140 -0.29 -7.60 -11.59
CA LEU A 140 0.45 -7.66 -10.33
C LEU A 140 1.92 -7.95 -10.59
N ASP A 141 2.71 -6.91 -10.88
CA ASP A 141 4.13 -7.07 -11.26
C ASP A 141 5.11 -6.17 -10.51
N PHE A 142 4.67 -5.50 -9.45
CA PHE A 142 5.54 -4.74 -8.56
C PHE A 142 5.86 -5.54 -7.31
N THR A 143 7.13 -5.54 -6.93
CA THR A 143 7.58 -6.09 -5.65
C THR A 143 7.27 -5.18 -4.49
N GLN A 144 7.39 -5.67 -3.25
CA GLN A 144 7.25 -4.86 -2.03
C GLN A 144 8.21 -3.66 -1.95
N TYR A 145 9.22 -3.62 -2.83
CA TYR A 145 10.17 -2.52 -2.96
C TYR A 145 9.74 -1.46 -3.98
N GLY A 146 8.57 -1.62 -4.62
CA GLY A 146 8.11 -0.76 -5.70
C GLY A 146 8.85 -0.99 -7.02
N ILE A 147 9.48 -2.15 -7.19
CA ILE A 147 10.27 -2.49 -8.38
C ILE A 147 9.47 -3.46 -9.24
N ALA A 148 9.28 -3.11 -10.52
CA ALA A 148 8.65 -3.99 -11.50
C ALA A 148 9.49 -5.24 -11.79
N LEU A 149 8.84 -6.39 -11.98
CA LEU A 149 9.51 -7.64 -12.31
C LEU A 149 10.10 -7.63 -13.73
N ASN A 150 11.29 -8.22 -13.86
CA ASN A 150 11.94 -8.47 -15.14
C ASN A 150 11.34 -9.72 -15.80
N GLY A 151 10.24 -9.55 -16.54
CA GLY A 151 9.57 -10.63 -17.26
C GLY A 151 8.38 -11.23 -16.52
N SER A 152 7.69 -12.18 -17.17
CA SER A 152 6.60 -12.93 -16.55
C SER A 152 7.18 -14.06 -15.69
N ASN A 153 6.85 -14.04 -14.40
CA ASN A 153 7.29 -15.03 -13.43
C ASN A 153 6.11 -15.90 -13.03
N ASN A 154 6.40 -17.15 -12.72
CA ASN A 154 5.43 -18.03 -12.07
C ASN A 154 5.21 -17.55 -10.62
N VAL A 155 3.96 -17.53 -10.19
CA VAL A 155 3.56 -17.09 -8.85
C VAL A 155 2.66 -18.14 -8.24
N TRP A 156 2.96 -18.56 -7.02
CA TRP A 156 2.11 -19.48 -6.28
C TRP A 156 0.77 -18.85 -5.97
N THR A 157 -0.29 -19.58 -6.25
CA THR A 157 -1.66 -19.16 -5.94
C THR A 157 -2.48 -20.33 -5.41
N GLY A 158 -2.40 -21.51 -6.03
CA GLY A 158 -3.30 -22.62 -5.68
C GLY A 158 -4.79 -22.30 -5.93
N ILE A 159 -5.07 -21.24 -6.71
CA ILE A 159 -6.41 -20.75 -6.99
C ILE A 159 -6.87 -21.38 -8.30
N GLY A 160 -8.07 -21.97 -8.27
CA GLY A 160 -8.70 -22.54 -9.45
C GLY A 160 -9.39 -21.48 -10.30
N SER A 161 -10.44 -20.89 -9.77
CA SER A 161 -11.20 -19.84 -10.43
C SER A 161 -11.88 -18.96 -9.39
N ASN A 162 -12.05 -17.68 -9.70
CA ASN A 162 -12.84 -16.74 -8.89
C ASN A 162 -12.38 -16.66 -7.43
N GLY A 163 -11.07 -16.82 -7.17
CA GLY A 163 -10.50 -16.79 -5.82
C GLY A 163 -10.79 -18.01 -4.96
N VAL A 164 -11.32 -19.08 -5.56
CA VAL A 164 -11.67 -20.34 -4.89
C VAL A 164 -10.72 -21.46 -5.35
N ALA A 165 -10.36 -22.30 -4.39
CA ALA A 165 -9.63 -23.53 -4.56
C ALA A 165 -10.43 -24.56 -5.39
N LEU A 166 -9.75 -25.36 -6.23
CA LEU A 166 -10.40 -26.49 -6.92
C LEU A 166 -9.81 -27.84 -6.50
N SER A 167 -8.72 -28.30 -7.12
CA SER A 167 -8.08 -29.59 -6.78
C SER A 167 -6.58 -29.53 -6.53
N ASP A 168 -5.95 -28.41 -6.90
CA ASP A 168 -4.50 -28.28 -6.99
C ASP A 168 -4.08 -27.03 -6.19
N GLN A 169 -4.55 -26.97 -4.95
CA GLN A 169 -4.25 -25.92 -3.98
C GLN A 169 -2.79 -26.00 -3.52
N LEU A 170 -2.32 -24.95 -2.83
CA LEU A 170 -1.04 -25.03 -2.15
C LEU A 170 -1.07 -26.15 -1.08
N GLY A 171 0.06 -26.84 -0.90
CA GLY A 171 0.18 -28.05 -0.09
C GLY A 171 -0.04 -29.36 -0.87
N THR A 172 -0.53 -29.30 -2.10
CA THR A 172 -0.59 -30.46 -3.00
C THR A 172 0.77 -30.70 -3.68
N ASN A 173 0.92 -31.82 -4.41
CA ASN A 173 2.17 -32.12 -5.12
C ASN A 173 2.43 -31.21 -6.32
N THR A 174 1.37 -30.72 -6.97
CA THR A 174 1.47 -29.88 -8.17
C THR A 174 0.47 -28.72 -8.11
N PRO A 175 0.73 -27.71 -7.26
CA PRO A 175 -0.18 -26.60 -7.07
C PRO A 175 -0.32 -25.74 -8.32
N TRP A 176 -1.45 -25.04 -8.44
CA TRP A 176 -1.63 -24.05 -9.49
C TRP A 176 -0.71 -22.84 -9.31
N LEU A 177 -0.24 -22.37 -10.46
CA LEU A 177 0.63 -21.22 -10.60
C LEU A 177 -0.09 -20.17 -11.45
N GLY A 178 -0.14 -18.96 -10.92
CA GLY A 178 -0.40 -17.75 -11.68
C GLY A 178 0.82 -17.30 -12.47
N MET A 179 0.61 -16.36 -13.38
CA MET A 179 1.66 -15.67 -14.11
C MET A 179 1.66 -14.18 -13.83
N SER A 180 2.78 -13.65 -13.35
CA SER A 180 2.94 -12.21 -13.20
C SER A 180 2.98 -11.54 -14.58
N ARG A 181 2.65 -10.24 -14.61
CA ARG A 181 2.53 -9.43 -15.84
C ARG A 181 1.37 -9.82 -16.77
N VAL A 182 0.50 -10.74 -16.33
CA VAL A 182 -0.73 -11.09 -17.04
C VAL A 182 -1.93 -10.44 -16.35
N ARG A 183 -2.91 -9.98 -17.14
CA ARG A 183 -4.13 -9.31 -16.65
C ARG A 183 -5.38 -10.18 -16.74
N THR A 184 -5.33 -11.27 -17.49
CA THR A 184 -6.44 -12.22 -17.65
C THR A 184 -6.36 -13.33 -16.62
N GLY A 185 -7.35 -14.23 -16.58
CA GLY A 185 -7.42 -15.35 -15.62
C GLY A 185 -6.16 -16.19 -15.42
N ARG A 186 -5.16 -16.15 -16.32
CA ARG A 186 -3.85 -16.78 -16.12
C ARG A 186 -3.02 -16.15 -14.99
N TRP A 187 -3.37 -14.95 -14.51
CA TRP A 187 -2.74 -14.39 -13.31
C TRP A 187 -3.15 -15.18 -12.05
N LEU A 188 -4.38 -15.73 -12.03
CA LEU A 188 -4.90 -16.53 -10.93
C LEU A 188 -4.26 -17.90 -10.90
N GLY A 189 -4.22 -18.60 -12.04
CA GLY A 189 -3.78 -19.97 -12.04
C GLY A 189 -3.98 -20.64 -13.38
N ASN A 190 -3.04 -21.50 -13.71
CA ASN A 190 -3.25 -22.53 -14.71
C ASN A 190 -2.69 -23.85 -14.20
N ARG A 191 -3.40 -24.93 -14.51
CA ARG A 191 -2.96 -26.29 -14.20
C ARG A 191 -1.56 -26.50 -14.78
N ASN A 192 -0.63 -26.89 -13.92
CA ASN A 192 0.76 -27.09 -14.27
C ASN A 192 1.27 -28.34 -13.57
N THR A 193 2.35 -28.94 -14.07
CA THR A 193 3.01 -30.11 -13.48
C THR A 193 4.19 -29.72 -12.58
N THR A 194 4.24 -28.45 -12.17
CA THR A 194 5.31 -27.93 -11.31
C THR A 194 5.20 -28.52 -9.91
N SER A 195 6.28 -29.15 -9.44
CA SER A 195 6.37 -29.66 -8.07
C SER A 195 6.21 -28.55 -7.04
N SER A 196 5.47 -28.81 -5.95
CA SER A 196 5.35 -27.90 -4.81
C SER A 196 6.67 -27.59 -4.10
N SER A 197 7.70 -28.42 -4.29
CA SER A 197 9.05 -28.17 -3.78
C SER A 197 9.84 -27.11 -4.55
N GLN A 198 9.33 -26.63 -5.70
CA GLN A 198 9.95 -25.50 -6.40
C GLN A 198 9.72 -24.19 -5.66
N ILE A 199 10.69 -23.29 -5.72
CA ILE A 199 10.58 -21.95 -5.16
C ILE A 199 10.00 -20.99 -6.19
N ASN A 200 8.90 -20.32 -5.86
CA ASN A 200 8.31 -19.23 -6.67
C ASN A 200 7.85 -18.10 -5.74
N SER A 201 7.57 -16.93 -6.33
CA SER A 201 6.99 -15.80 -5.61
C SER A 201 5.54 -16.08 -5.19
N LEU A 202 5.00 -15.25 -4.30
CA LEU A 202 3.58 -15.17 -3.94
C LEU A 202 3.05 -13.78 -4.24
N TYR A 203 1.74 -13.66 -4.42
CA TYR A 203 1.08 -12.36 -4.37
C TYR A 203 0.70 -12.02 -2.93
N GLY A 204 0.88 -10.76 -2.56
CA GLY A 204 0.43 -10.20 -1.29
C GLY A 204 -0.63 -9.14 -1.50
N ILE A 205 -1.61 -9.08 -0.60
CA ILE A 205 -2.63 -8.03 -0.54
C ILE A 205 -2.80 -7.54 0.90
N SER A 206 -3.02 -6.25 1.07
CA SER A 206 -3.27 -5.65 2.39
C SER A 206 -4.71 -5.91 2.87
N SER A 207 -4.94 -5.77 4.18
CA SER A 207 -6.27 -5.38 4.67
C SER A 207 -6.68 -4.02 4.11
N VAL A 208 -7.94 -3.63 4.31
CA VAL A 208 -8.44 -2.34 3.87
C VAL A 208 -7.66 -1.21 4.57
N LEU A 209 -7.17 -0.27 3.76
CA LEU A 209 -6.48 0.94 4.16
C LEU A 209 -7.42 2.15 3.95
N ILE A 210 -7.17 3.20 4.72
CA ILE A 210 -7.86 4.49 4.58
C ILE A 210 -6.90 5.52 4.00
N ALA A 211 -7.33 6.23 2.97
CA ALA A 211 -6.59 7.34 2.38
C ALA A 211 -6.43 8.47 3.40
N VAL A 212 -5.21 8.72 3.86
CA VAL A 212 -4.88 9.78 4.80
C VAL A 212 -4.38 11.01 4.03
N PRO A 213 -4.79 12.25 4.36
CA PRO A 213 -4.29 13.45 3.68
C PRO A 213 -2.77 13.50 3.65
N GLU A 214 -2.20 13.96 2.53
CA GLU A 214 -0.75 14.16 2.41
C GLU A 214 -0.23 15.06 3.55
N PRO A 215 0.73 14.58 4.37
CA PRO A 215 1.24 15.32 5.53
C PRO A 215 1.82 16.70 5.17
N SER A 216 2.28 16.85 3.93
CA SER A 216 2.90 18.06 3.39
C SER A 216 1.91 19.23 3.29
N THR A 217 0.66 19.00 2.91
CA THR A 217 -0.33 20.08 2.72
C THR A 217 -0.79 20.65 4.06
N ALA A 218 -1.04 19.79 5.05
CA ALA A 218 -1.41 20.22 6.40
C ALA A 218 -0.26 20.99 7.07
N SER A 219 0.97 20.51 6.92
CA SER A 219 2.16 21.16 7.48
C SER A 219 2.43 22.52 6.83
N LEU A 220 2.32 22.62 5.50
CA LEU A 220 2.47 23.87 4.75
C LEU A 220 1.35 24.87 5.03
N LEU A 221 0.11 24.40 5.18
CA LEU A 221 -1.02 25.25 5.56
C LEU A 221 -0.80 25.85 6.95
N CYS A 222 -0.44 25.02 7.94
CA CYS A 222 -0.12 25.47 9.29
C CYS A 222 1.03 26.48 9.28
N ALA A 223 2.15 26.16 8.60
CA ALA A 223 3.29 27.06 8.48
C ALA A 223 2.90 28.40 7.81
N GLY A 224 2.08 28.37 6.76
CA GLY A 224 1.58 29.55 6.07
C GLY A 224 0.69 30.43 6.96
N VAL A 225 -0.21 29.82 7.74
CA VAL A 225 -1.06 30.53 8.72
C VAL A 225 -0.20 31.20 9.81
N PHE A 226 0.81 30.52 10.33
CA PHE A 226 1.73 31.11 11.31
C PHE A 226 2.51 32.31 10.74
N VAL A 227 2.95 32.27 9.48
CA VAL A 227 3.62 33.40 8.81
C VAL A 227 2.67 34.59 8.64
N LEU A 228 1.41 34.34 8.25
CA LEU A 228 0.40 35.39 8.07
C LEU A 228 0.01 36.06 9.40
N LEU A 229 -0.12 35.27 10.48
CA LEU A 229 -0.42 35.79 11.81
C LEU A 229 0.72 36.66 12.35
N ARG A 230 1.98 36.26 12.13
CA ARG A 230 3.16 37.06 12.51
C ARG A 230 3.26 38.38 11.75
N ARG A 231 2.95 38.39 10.44
CA ARG A 231 2.92 39.63 9.64
C ARG A 231 1.84 40.61 10.10
N ARG A 232 0.67 40.11 10.53
CA ARG A 232 -0.41 40.96 11.07
C ARG A 232 0.01 41.67 12.35
N THR A 233 0.71 41.00 13.26
CA THR A 233 1.17 41.61 14.52
C THR A 233 2.27 42.67 14.32
N ASP A 234 3.14 42.51 13.32
CA ASP A 234 4.20 43.48 13.02
C ASP A 234 3.66 44.76 12.36
N THR A 235 2.61 44.63 11.55
CA THR A 235 1.98 45.78 10.87
C THR A 235 1.19 46.64 11.86
N ALA A 236 0.53 46.03 12.85
CA ALA A 236 -0.21 46.75 13.89
C ALA A 236 0.70 47.56 14.85
N ARG A 237 1.99 47.23 14.94
CA ARG A 237 2.98 47.96 15.77
C ARG A 237 3.58 49.19 15.08
N ARG A 238 3.33 49.39 13.78
CA ARG A 238 3.89 50.52 12.99
C ARG A 238 2.85 51.59 12.66
N VAL A 239 1.97 51.93 13.60
CA VAL A 239 1.17 53.15 13.49
C VAL A 239 1.95 54.28 14.17
N PRO A 240 2.52 55.26 13.43
CA PRO A 240 3.13 56.41 14.08
C PRO A 240 2.04 57.30 14.68
N LEU A 241 2.14 57.57 15.99
CA LEU A 241 1.39 58.64 16.64
C LEU A 241 1.78 59.97 15.98
N LEU A 242 0.93 60.48 15.10
CA LEU A 242 1.01 61.83 14.57
C LEU A 242 0.75 62.81 15.74
N VAL A 243 1.84 63.21 16.41
CA VAL A 243 1.80 64.27 17.41
C VAL A 243 1.66 65.60 16.66
N TYR A 244 0.43 66.09 16.58
CA TYR A 244 0.13 67.45 16.16
C TYR A 244 0.30 68.37 17.37
N ARG A 245 1.32 69.24 17.40
CA ARG A 245 1.28 70.45 18.23
C ARG A 245 1.84 71.66 17.50
N ARG A 246 0.99 72.69 17.51
CA ARG A 246 1.18 74.07 17.09
C ARG A 246 2.23 74.79 17.93
#